data_AF-A0A842FC67-F1
#
_entry.id   AF-A0A842FC67-F1
#
_cell.length_a   1.000
_cell.length_b   1.000
_cell.length_c   1.000
_cell.angle_alpha   90.00
_cell.angle_beta   90.00
_cell.angle_gamma   90.00
#
_symmetry.space_group_name_H-M   'P 1'
#
loop_
_entity.id
_entity.type
_entity.pdbx_description
1 polymer ?
#
loop_
_entity_poly.entity_id
_entity_poly.type
_entity_poly.pdbx_seq_one_letter_code
_entity_poly.pdbx_strand_id
1 'polypeptide(L)' 'MKQTNEIAMVDRKFRALENFEAEDRLFLEGEVYTAFYEHGRYILVAENGEFSFTKLGMENLVKDWAGSFEEVLNT' A
#
# COMPACT_ATOMS: atom_id res chain seq x y z
N MET A 1 2.48 -26.83 -12.65
CA MET A 1 3.39 -25.69 -12.46
C MET A 1 2.56 -24.57 -11.85
N LYS A 2 3.03 -23.98 -10.74
CA LYS A 2 2.27 -22.96 -10.00
C LYS A 2 2.05 -21.77 -10.91
N GLN A 3 0.80 -21.39 -11.12
CA GLN A 3 0.42 -20.17 -11.81
C GLN A 3 0.85 -19.02 -10.90
N THR A 4 2.04 -18.47 -11.14
CA THR A 4 2.49 -17.28 -10.46
C THR A 4 1.61 -16.16 -10.98
N ASN A 5 0.62 -15.74 -10.20
CA ASN A 5 -0.17 -14.55 -10.49
C ASN A 5 0.83 -13.38 -10.60
N GLU A 6 1.19 -13.02 -11.82
CA GLU A 6 1.80 -11.73 -12.09
C GLU A 6 0.76 -10.70 -11.68
N ILE A 7 0.90 -10.15 -10.47
CA ILE A 7 0.14 -8.97 -10.07
C ILE A 7 0.49 -7.93 -11.14
N ALA A 8 -0.46 -7.66 -12.03
CA ALA A 8 -0.35 -6.61 -13.02
C ALA A 8 0.10 -5.36 -12.26
N MET A 9 1.05 -4.61 -12.81
CA MET A 9 1.58 -3.41 -12.15
C MET A 9 0.52 -2.31 -12.22
N VAL A 10 -0.46 -2.41 -11.33
CA VAL A 10 -1.64 -1.56 -11.23
C VAL A 10 -1.67 -0.91 -9.86
N ASP A 11 -2.46 0.15 -9.75
CA ASP A 11 -2.68 0.82 -8.47
C ASP A 11 -3.20 -0.17 -7.43
N ARG A 12 -2.67 -0.05 -6.21
CA ARG A 12 -3.06 -0.89 -5.07
C ARG A 12 -3.79 -0.04 -4.06
N LYS A 13 -4.76 -0.62 -3.36
CA LYS A 13 -5.57 0.08 -2.37
C LYS A 13 -5.45 -0.62 -1.03
N PHE A 14 -5.41 0.18 0.03
CA PHE A 14 -5.21 -0.32 1.38
C PHE A 14 -6.15 0.38 2.33
N ARG A 15 -6.83 -0.41 3.17
CA ARG A 15 -7.64 0.11 4.26
C ARG A 15 -6.80 0.15 5.53
N ALA A 16 -6.77 1.29 6.21
CA ALA A 16 -6.19 1.37 7.54
C ALA A 16 -7.13 0.73 8.58
N LEU A 17 -6.60 -0.16 9.41
CA LEU A 17 -7.33 -0.90 10.42
C LEU A 17 -7.37 -0.18 11.78
N GLU A 18 -6.48 0.80 11.96
CA GLU A 18 -6.38 1.65 13.14
C GLU A 18 -5.79 3.01 12.71
N ASN A 19 -5.84 4.00 13.60
CA ASN A 19 -5.07 5.23 13.41
C ASN A 19 -3.61 4.93 13.69
N PHE A 20 -2.72 5.21 12.74
CA PHE A 20 -1.28 5.03 12.95
C PHE A 20 -0.46 6.06 12.18
N GLU A 21 0.80 6.17 12.60
CA GLU A 21 1.79 7.07 12.02
C GLU A 21 3.03 6.27 11.61
N ALA A 22 3.54 6.55 10.41
CA ALA A 22 4.77 5.96 9.91
C ALA A 22 5.60 7.01 9.17
N GLU A 23 6.87 7.18 9.55
CA GLU A 23 7.75 8.22 8.98
C GLU A 23 7.07 9.61 8.91
N ASP A 24 6.48 10.03 10.02
CA ASP A 24 5.72 11.29 10.17
C ASP A 24 4.48 11.41 9.27
N ARG A 25 4.00 10.30 8.68
CA ARG A 25 2.82 10.25 7.82
C ARG A 25 1.66 9.55 8.49
N LEU A 26 0.48 10.15 8.40
CA LEU A 26 -0.71 9.74 9.12
C LEU A 26 -1.63 8.87 8.25
N PHE A 27 -2.17 7.82 8.87
CA PHE A 27 -3.22 6.97 8.33
C PHE A 27 -4.36 6.89 9.36
N LEU A 28 -5.59 7.05 8.88
CA LEU A 28 -6.79 7.13 9.70
C LEU A 28 -7.60 5.85 9.58
N GLU A 29 -8.07 5.34 10.72
CA GLU A 29 -8.87 4.12 10.81
C GLU A 29 -10.07 4.15 9.85
N GLY A 30 -10.20 3.10 9.04
CA GLY A 30 -11.30 2.93 8.10
C GLY A 30 -11.10 3.60 6.73
N GLU A 31 -10.16 4.53 6.59
CA GLU A 31 -9.87 5.19 5.31
C GLU A 31 -9.13 4.27 4.34
N VAL A 32 -9.33 4.52 3.04
CA VAL A 32 -8.70 3.77 1.95
C VAL A 32 -7.66 4.62 1.24
N TYR A 33 -6.42 4.17 1.30
CA TYR A 33 -5.26 4.81 0.72
C TYR A 33 -4.84 4.11 -0.56
N THR A 34 -4.44 4.88 -1.57
CA THR A 34 -4.03 4.35 -2.87
C THR A 34 -2.53 4.47 -3.04
N ALA A 35 -1.89 3.35 -3.42
CA ALA A 35 -0.53 3.30 -3.92
C ALA A 35 -0.57 3.27 -5.45
N PHE A 36 -0.34 4.42 -6.08
CA PHE A 36 -0.34 4.56 -7.54
C PHE A 36 0.92 3.96 -8.15
N TYR A 37 0.80 3.16 -9.20
CA TYR A 37 1.98 2.64 -9.91
C TYR A 37 2.39 3.56 -11.05
N GLU A 38 3.45 4.34 -10.85
CA GLU A 38 3.96 5.30 -11.82
C GLU A 38 5.48 5.23 -11.94
N HIS A 39 5.99 5.31 -13.17
CA HIS A 39 7.44 5.36 -13.46
C HIS A 39 8.27 4.25 -12.76
N GLY A 40 7.70 3.05 -12.61
CA GLY A 40 8.40 1.92 -12.01
C GLY A 40 8.33 1.86 -10.48
N ARG A 41 7.57 2.76 -9.84
CA ARG A 41 7.47 2.89 -8.38
C ARG A 41 6.00 2.93 -7.93
N TYR A 42 5.78 2.63 -6.67
CA TYR A 42 4.50 2.83 -6.01
C TYR A 42 4.54 4.12 -5.18
N ILE A 43 3.61 5.03 -5.43
CA ILE A 43 3.42 6.26 -4.66
C ILE A 43 2.20 6.08 -3.76
N LEU A 44 2.43 5.80 -2.48
CA LEU A 44 1.36 5.67 -1.48
C LEU A 44 1.10 7.04 -0.86
N VAL A 45 -0.11 7.56 -1.09
CA VAL A 45 -0.54 8.86 -0.57
C VAL A 45 -1.16 8.64 0.81
N ALA A 46 -0.63 9.34 1.82
CA ALA A 46 -1.15 9.43 3.19
C ALA A 46 -1.84 10.80 3.41
N GLU A 47 -2.37 11.07 4.60
CA GLU A 47 -3.10 12.33 4.88
C GLU A 47 -2.24 13.59 4.68
N ASN A 48 -0.96 13.50 5.00
CA ASN A 48 -0.05 14.64 5.11
C ASN A 48 1.24 14.46 4.28
N GLY A 49 1.28 13.50 3.37
CA GLY A 49 2.45 13.26 2.53
C GLY A 49 2.36 11.98 1.71
N GLU A 50 3.49 11.59 1.13
CA GLU A 50 3.57 10.40 0.29
C GLU A 50 4.79 9.56 0.62
N PHE A 51 4.68 8.26 0.38
CA PHE A 51 5.80 7.33 0.33
C PHE A 51 6.10 6.94 -1.11
N SER A 52 7.37 6.63 -1.41
CA SER A 52 7.77 6.13 -2.71
C SER A 52 8.50 4.79 -2.60
N PHE A 53 7.83 3.72 -2.96
CA PHE A 53 8.35 2.36 -2.86
C PHE A 53 8.80 1.82 -4.22
N THR A 54 9.85 1.00 -4.21
CA THR A 54 10.07 0.04 -5.30
C THR A 54 9.01 -1.06 -5.23
N LYS A 55 8.89 -1.89 -6.28
CA LYS A 55 8.03 -3.08 -6.22
C LYS A 55 8.32 -3.94 -4.98
N LEU A 56 9.60 -4.24 -4.72
CA LEU A 56 9.99 -5.04 -3.56
C LEU A 56 9.67 -4.32 -2.24
N GLY A 57 9.85 -2.99 -2.18
CA GLY A 57 9.49 -2.19 -1.02
C GLY A 57 7.99 -2.28 -0.71
N MET A 58 7.15 -2.28 -1.75
CA MET A 58 5.71 -2.42 -1.59
C MET A 58 5.31 -3.80 -1.05
N GLU A 59 5.93 -4.87 -1.55
CA GLU A 59 5.70 -6.24 -1.04
C GLU A 59 6.15 -6.42 0.42
N ASN A 60 7.17 -5.69 0.85
CA ASN A 60 7.60 -5.70 2.24
C ASN A 60 6.64 -4.89 3.12
N LEU A 61 6.21 -3.71 2.68
CA LEU A 61 5.20 -2.92 3.39
C LEU A 61 3.94 -3.72 3.69
N VAL A 62 3.40 -4.44 2.70
CA VAL A 62 2.18 -5.26 2.89
C VAL A 62 2.35 -6.31 4.00
N LYS A 63 3.57 -6.84 4.19
CA LYS A 63 3.85 -7.80 5.25
C LYS A 63 4.06 -7.11 6.60
N ASP A 64 4.85 -6.03 6.59
CA ASP A 64 5.26 -5.32 7.79
C ASP A 64 4.06 -4.62 8.44
N TRP A 65 3.11 -4.14 7.63
CA TRP A 65 1.95 -3.38 8.09
C TRP A 65 0.67 -4.21 8.13
N ALA A 66 0.72 -5.53 7.96
CA ALA A 66 -0.48 -6.39 7.90
C ALA A 66 -1.40 -6.32 9.13
N GLY A 67 -0.90 -5.83 10.27
CA GLY A 67 -1.70 -5.58 11.49
C GLY A 67 -2.48 -4.26 11.49
N SER A 68 -2.06 -3.29 10.69
CA SER A 68 -2.59 -1.92 10.69
C SER A 68 -3.10 -1.50 9.30
N PHE A 69 -2.81 -2.28 8.26
CA PHE A 69 -3.05 -1.95 6.86
C PHE A 69 -3.41 -3.21 6.06
N GLU A 70 -4.61 -3.23 5.50
CA GLU A 70 -5.16 -4.36 4.75
C GLU A 70 -5.30 -4.02 3.28
N GLU A 71 -4.73 -4.83 2.38
CA GLU A 71 -4.90 -4.64 0.94
C GLU A 71 -6.33 -4.97 0.49
N VAL A 72 -6.98 -4.02 -0.18
CA VAL A 72 -8.33 -4.17 -0.73
C VAL A 72 -8.21 -4.53 -2.21
N LEU A 73 -8.51 -5.78 -2.53
CA LEU A 73 -8.61 -6.22 -3.92
C LEU A 73 -9.92 -5.70 -4.51
N ASN A 74 -9.85 -4.91 -5.59
CA ASN A 74 -11.04 -4.56 -6.36
C ASN A 74 -11.61 -5.87 -6.96
N THR A 75 -12.74 -6.35 -6.42
CA THR A 75 -13.58 -7.40 -7.05
C THR A 75 -14.36 -6.85 -8.22
#